data_AF-A0A0N4U637-F1
#
_entry.id   AF-A0A0N4U637-F1
#
_cell.length_a   1.000
_cell.length_b   1.000
_cell.length_c   1.000
_cell.angle_alpha   90.00
_cell.angle_beta   90.00
_cell.angle_gamma   90.00
#
_symmetry.space_group_name_H-M   'P 1'
#
loop_
_entity.id
_entity.type
_entity.pdbx_description
1 polymer ?
#
loop_
_entity_poly.entity_id
_entity_poly.type
_entity_poly.pdbx_seq_one_letter_code
_entity_poly.pdbx_strand_id
1 'polypeptide(L)'
;MTVQMVKTIIEGLNGEPFLMNLNLISFDSITSIRLLQILSDVLQWIDSAERIDIREEAADETALRIFNYLKILRYKPPNDIEQLQEWRRGIVEGEKTAIYPILEWIFKDPNPLKERAYLSKFLTKIDIPGNFQDTELMELSNQIDLLMEEFKANHSRLTEARKDSLLVEDIRKDLKTMEQEKEQLRKRIEKTERKLKNVDNIKKYFDLAETYRHENERTEKIALERQEQHNWEEIETNRYMVEEKLPKEIEAKRAIVAKLSKVIDMPAIDKKDIEELQKEIEKVNEEIVELMNIRDKKDETTEKLSIYRHQAAAVARKKELLAEKLQDARNELKNIENLVETKKNELKAKTGNDQIITSTQFKNYVNKLRTKTSSYKVKRAEVDDLKNEYIIHARTVDILNGQWQSLKQQIEESGGNLYENLDSKQMDRPKTAKPSTEDINELRKMIRTLNETINGKRNLVNDLSKRNAETNIKFKELSDQFKSKNRNYEMMRAGMESELNQLQTVIICSSSFLQ
;
A
#
# COMPACT_ATOMS: atom_id res chain seq x y z
N MET A 1 -23.65 34.70 -17.18
CA MET A 1 -23.26 33.49 -17.91
C MET A 1 -21.93 32.99 -17.37
N THR A 2 -21.81 31.73 -16.98
CA THR A 2 -20.51 31.16 -16.59
C THR A 2 -19.91 30.37 -17.76
N VAL A 3 -18.58 30.35 -17.86
CA VAL A 3 -17.87 29.57 -18.89
C VAL A 3 -18.21 28.07 -18.78
N GLN A 4 -18.55 27.59 -17.57
CA GLN A 4 -18.97 26.20 -17.33
C GLN A 4 -20.32 25.89 -17.95
N MET A 5 -21.33 26.78 -17.83
CA MET A 5 -22.65 26.60 -18.47
C MET A 5 -22.49 26.35 -19.98
N VAL A 6 -21.72 27.20 -20.65
CA VAL A 6 -21.52 27.11 -22.11
C VAL A 6 -20.78 25.82 -22.49
N LYS A 7 -19.80 25.39 -21.69
CA LYS A 7 -19.11 24.11 -21.92
C LYS A 7 -20.06 22.91 -21.84
N THR A 8 -20.88 22.82 -20.78
CA THR A 8 -21.86 21.74 -20.62
C THR A 8 -22.83 21.68 -21.80
N ILE A 9 -23.30 22.83 -22.29
CA ILE A 9 -24.20 22.90 -23.45
C ILE A 9 -23.49 22.44 -24.74
N ILE A 10 -22.26 22.91 -24.97
CA ILE A 10 -21.47 22.53 -26.15
C ILE A 10 -21.17 21.02 -26.13
N GLU A 11 -20.78 20.46 -24.98
CA GLU A 11 -20.57 19.03 -24.82
C GLU A 11 -21.85 18.24 -25.12
N GLY A 12 -23.01 18.71 -24.64
CA GLY A 12 -24.31 18.12 -24.92
C GLY A 12 -24.73 18.17 -26.39
N LEU A 13 -24.54 19.31 -27.07
CA LEU A 13 -24.89 19.50 -28.48
C LEU A 13 -23.90 18.84 -29.45
N ASN A 14 -22.66 18.61 -29.02
CA ASN A 14 -21.68 17.84 -29.79
C ASN A 14 -21.86 16.34 -29.60
N GLY A 15 -22.56 15.92 -28.56
CA GLY A 15 -22.95 14.53 -28.35
C GLY A 15 -24.03 14.04 -29.31
N GLU A 16 -24.25 12.73 -29.29
CA GLU A 16 -25.39 12.11 -29.99
C GLU A 16 -26.70 12.55 -29.32
N PRO A 17 -27.76 12.89 -30.08
CA PRO A 17 -27.93 12.73 -31.53
C PRO A 17 -27.72 14.02 -32.36
N PHE A 18 -27.23 15.10 -31.74
CA PHE A 18 -27.17 16.42 -32.38
C PHE A 18 -25.93 16.59 -33.25
N LEU A 19 -24.77 16.10 -32.81
CA LEU A 19 -23.49 16.10 -33.53
C LEU A 19 -23.15 17.45 -34.21
N MET A 20 -23.44 18.56 -33.55
CA MET A 20 -23.34 19.90 -34.17
C MET A 20 -21.91 20.43 -34.31
N ASN A 21 -20.92 19.77 -33.70
CA ASN A 21 -19.48 20.14 -33.73
C ASN A 21 -19.22 21.64 -33.49
N LEU A 22 -19.89 22.20 -32.50
CA LEU A 22 -19.83 23.61 -32.14
C LEU A 22 -18.60 23.90 -31.27
N ASN A 23 -17.94 25.02 -31.56
CA ASN A 23 -16.94 25.68 -30.73
C ASN A 23 -17.59 26.85 -29.95
N LEU A 24 -16.88 27.38 -28.94
CA LEU A 24 -17.33 28.55 -28.16
C LEU A 24 -17.73 29.74 -29.05
N ILE A 25 -16.95 30.01 -30.10
CA ILE A 25 -17.19 31.13 -31.04
C ILE A 25 -18.43 30.86 -31.89
N SER A 26 -18.54 29.65 -32.46
CA SER A 26 -19.68 29.31 -33.32
C SER A 26 -20.98 29.24 -32.52
N PHE A 27 -20.93 28.76 -31.27
CA PHE A 27 -22.08 28.71 -30.38
C PHE A 27 -22.58 30.12 -29.99
N ASP A 28 -21.66 31.06 -29.74
CA ASP A 28 -22.04 32.45 -29.44
C ASP A 28 -22.58 33.18 -30.69
N SER A 29 -22.19 32.78 -31.89
CA SER A 29 -22.71 33.36 -33.15
C SER A 29 -24.11 32.87 -33.56
N ILE A 30 -24.72 31.94 -32.81
CA ILE A 30 -26.04 31.39 -33.14
C ILE A 30 -27.12 32.49 -33.00
N THR A 31 -27.87 32.71 -34.08
CA THR A 31 -29.02 33.64 -34.12
C THR A 31 -30.12 33.21 -33.17
N SER A 32 -30.90 34.15 -32.61
CA SER A 32 -31.98 33.85 -31.66
C SER A 32 -33.01 32.84 -32.18
N ILE A 33 -33.41 32.95 -33.46
CA ILE A 33 -34.32 31.98 -34.10
C ILE A 33 -33.75 30.56 -34.13
N ARG A 34 -32.44 30.43 -34.40
CA ARG A 34 -31.75 29.13 -34.44
C ARG A 34 -31.55 28.58 -33.04
N LEU A 35 -31.28 29.43 -32.06
CA LEU A 35 -31.17 29.04 -30.66
C LEU A 35 -32.50 28.50 -30.13
N LEU A 36 -33.62 29.14 -30.50
CA LEU A 36 -34.96 28.66 -30.19
C LEU A 36 -35.24 27.31 -30.86
N GLN A 37 -34.84 27.12 -32.13
CA GLN A 37 -34.93 25.82 -32.80
C GLN A 37 -34.13 24.74 -32.07
N ILE A 38 -32.90 25.05 -31.62
CA ILE A 38 -32.09 24.12 -30.83
C ILE A 38 -32.81 23.73 -29.54
N LEU A 39 -33.41 24.69 -28.82
CA LEU A 39 -34.18 24.39 -27.63
C LEU A 39 -35.38 23.47 -27.95
N SER A 40 -36.12 23.75 -29.02
CA SER A 40 -37.22 22.89 -29.48
C SER A 40 -36.74 21.48 -29.83
N ASP A 41 -35.65 21.36 -30.59
CA ASP A 41 -35.04 20.08 -30.98
C ASP A 41 -34.58 19.29 -29.75
N VAL A 42 -34.02 19.97 -28.74
CA VAL A 42 -33.57 19.37 -27.48
C VAL A 42 -34.76 18.87 -26.66
N LEU A 43 -35.84 19.64 -26.55
CA LEU A 43 -37.05 19.21 -25.85
C LEU A 43 -37.72 18.03 -26.57
N GLN A 44 -37.76 18.04 -27.90
CA GLN A 44 -38.28 16.92 -28.70
C GLN A 44 -37.42 15.67 -28.57
N TRP A 45 -36.09 15.81 -28.49
CA TRP A 45 -35.19 14.70 -28.21
C TRP A 45 -35.44 14.06 -26.83
N ILE A 46 -35.69 14.87 -25.80
CA ILE A 46 -36.04 14.35 -24.47
C ILE A 46 -37.36 13.60 -24.54
N ASP A 47 -38.34 14.13 -25.26
CA ASP A 47 -39.66 13.51 -25.41
C ASP A 47 -39.67 12.32 -26.39
N SER A 48 -38.58 12.09 -27.13
CA SER A 48 -38.53 11.13 -28.23
C SER A 48 -39.64 11.37 -29.27
N ALA A 49 -39.94 12.64 -29.54
CA ALA A 49 -40.93 13.08 -30.53
C ALA A 49 -40.28 13.39 -31.88
N GLU A 50 -41.08 13.51 -32.93
CA GLU A 50 -40.62 13.94 -34.25
C GLU A 50 -40.15 15.40 -34.23
N ARG A 51 -39.21 15.73 -35.12
CA ARG A 51 -38.66 17.08 -35.23
C ARG A 51 -39.70 18.01 -35.85
N ILE A 52 -40.00 19.12 -35.18
CA ILE A 52 -40.90 20.17 -35.68
C ILE A 52 -40.06 21.42 -35.96
N ASP A 53 -40.16 21.95 -37.18
CA ASP A 53 -39.56 23.23 -37.53
C ASP A 53 -40.47 24.36 -37.00
N ILE A 54 -39.89 25.24 -36.17
CA ILE A 54 -40.60 26.39 -35.58
C ILE A 54 -41.12 27.35 -36.64
N ARG A 55 -40.57 27.31 -37.86
CA ARG A 55 -41.04 28.14 -38.98
C ARG A 55 -42.40 27.74 -39.54
N GLU A 56 -42.86 26.52 -39.25
CA GLU A 56 -44.15 26.01 -39.70
C GLU A 56 -45.30 26.36 -38.74
N GLU A 57 -45.00 26.70 -37.48
CA GLU A 57 -45.97 27.01 -36.42
C GLU A 57 -46.04 28.52 -36.14
N ALA A 58 -47.17 28.99 -35.60
CA ALA A 58 -47.23 30.36 -35.09
C ALA A 58 -46.32 30.51 -33.85
N ALA A 59 -45.75 31.71 -33.64
CA ALA A 59 -44.87 31.97 -32.49
C ALA A 59 -45.56 31.64 -31.15
N ASP A 60 -46.87 31.89 -31.05
CA ASP A 60 -47.68 31.57 -29.87
C ASP A 60 -47.83 30.05 -29.65
N GLU A 61 -48.00 29.28 -30.73
CA GLU A 61 -48.11 27.81 -30.67
C GLU A 61 -46.79 27.18 -30.22
N THR A 62 -45.66 27.63 -30.80
CA THR A 62 -44.32 27.20 -30.36
C THR A 62 -44.07 27.54 -28.89
N ALA A 63 -44.46 28.74 -28.44
CA ALA A 63 -44.31 29.17 -27.06
C ALA A 63 -45.09 28.26 -26.10
N LEU A 64 -46.37 28.01 -26.39
CA LEU A 64 -47.22 27.12 -25.61
C LEU A 64 -46.66 25.69 -25.55
N ARG A 65 -46.16 25.17 -26.68
CA ARG A 65 -45.51 23.86 -26.75
C ARG A 65 -44.28 23.79 -25.84
N ILE A 66 -43.39 24.77 -25.93
CA ILE A 66 -42.19 24.84 -25.07
C ILE A 66 -42.60 24.96 -23.59
N PHE A 67 -43.55 25.82 -23.25
CA PHE A 67 -44.00 25.97 -21.86
C PHE A 67 -44.67 24.70 -21.31
N ASN A 68 -45.43 23.98 -22.13
CA ASN A 68 -46.01 22.69 -21.76
C ASN A 68 -44.92 21.65 -21.50
N TYR A 69 -43.89 21.57 -22.35
CA TYR A 69 -42.73 20.70 -22.10
C TYR A 69 -41.99 21.07 -20.82
N LEU A 70 -41.71 22.36 -20.59
CA LEU A 70 -41.03 22.82 -19.37
C LEU A 70 -41.87 22.54 -18.12
N LYS A 71 -43.20 22.65 -18.21
CA LYS A 71 -44.13 22.28 -17.13
C LYS A 71 -44.09 20.78 -16.85
N ILE A 72 -44.11 19.94 -17.88
CA ILE A 72 -43.98 18.48 -17.77
C ILE A 72 -42.66 18.08 -17.11
N LEU A 73 -41.56 18.67 -17.56
CA LEU A 73 -40.22 18.40 -17.04
C LEU A 73 -40.00 18.97 -15.63
N ARG A 74 -40.94 19.79 -15.13
CA ARG A 74 -40.89 20.53 -13.86
C ARG A 74 -39.68 21.46 -13.76
N TYR A 75 -39.36 22.15 -14.85
CA TYR A 75 -38.40 23.25 -14.81
C TYR A 75 -38.91 24.33 -13.85
N LYS A 76 -38.04 24.87 -13.00
CA LYS A 76 -38.40 25.92 -12.04
C LYS A 76 -38.32 27.28 -12.72
N PRO A 77 -39.45 27.93 -13.03
CA PRO A 77 -39.42 29.28 -13.58
C PRO A 77 -38.98 30.30 -12.51
N PRO A 78 -38.64 31.54 -12.90
CA PRO A 78 -38.40 32.63 -11.95
C PRO A 78 -39.62 32.87 -11.04
N ASN A 79 -39.37 33.19 -9.78
CA ASN A 79 -40.42 33.38 -8.76
C ASN A 79 -41.13 34.74 -8.92
N ASP A 80 -40.41 35.77 -9.35
CA ASP A 80 -40.94 37.13 -9.44
C ASP A 80 -41.81 37.28 -10.69
N ILE A 81 -42.98 37.90 -10.55
CA ILE A 81 -43.97 38.04 -11.63
C ILE A 81 -43.37 38.80 -12.84
N GLU A 82 -42.62 39.87 -12.58
CA GLU A 82 -41.95 40.66 -13.62
C GLU A 82 -40.88 39.83 -14.34
N GLN A 83 -40.00 39.17 -13.59
CA GLN A 83 -38.97 38.27 -14.16
C GLN A 83 -39.60 37.10 -14.92
N LEU A 84 -40.77 36.62 -14.49
CA LEU A 84 -41.50 35.56 -15.19
C LEU A 84 -42.02 36.06 -16.54
N GLN A 85 -42.56 37.28 -16.61
CA GLN A 85 -42.99 37.87 -17.87
C GLN A 85 -41.80 38.12 -18.81
N GLU A 86 -40.68 38.64 -18.28
CA GLU A 86 -39.45 38.81 -19.05
C GLU A 86 -38.87 37.48 -19.54
N TRP A 87 -38.86 36.45 -18.69
CA TRP A 87 -38.39 35.11 -19.07
C TRP A 87 -39.26 34.47 -20.14
N ARG A 88 -40.59 34.62 -20.06
CA ARG A 88 -41.51 34.16 -21.10
C ARG A 88 -41.26 34.87 -22.42
N ARG A 89 -41.13 36.21 -22.41
CA ARG A 89 -40.77 37.01 -23.59
C ARG A 89 -39.41 36.57 -24.15
N GLY A 90 -38.42 36.39 -23.28
CA GLY A 90 -37.06 35.98 -23.66
C GLY A 90 -37.01 34.58 -24.28
N ILE A 91 -37.87 33.64 -23.87
CA ILE A 91 -38.00 32.35 -24.56
C ILE A 91 -38.56 32.54 -25.98
N VAL A 92 -39.65 33.31 -26.13
CA VAL A 92 -40.28 33.52 -27.45
C VAL A 92 -39.36 34.24 -28.42
N GLU A 93 -38.59 35.22 -27.95
CA GLU A 93 -37.63 35.98 -28.76
C GLU A 93 -36.31 35.22 -29.02
N GLY A 94 -36.08 34.11 -28.32
CA GLY A 94 -34.85 33.31 -28.45
C GLY A 94 -33.64 33.92 -27.74
N GLU A 95 -33.84 34.63 -26.63
CA GLU A 95 -32.77 35.26 -25.86
C GLU A 95 -31.85 34.23 -25.18
N LYS A 96 -30.54 34.48 -25.27
CA LYS A 96 -29.49 33.66 -24.66
C LYS A 96 -29.63 33.56 -23.13
N THR A 97 -30.06 34.65 -22.49
CA THR A 97 -30.30 34.77 -21.04
C THR A 97 -31.36 33.78 -20.53
N ALA A 98 -32.39 33.52 -21.33
CA ALA A 98 -33.49 32.62 -20.98
C ALA A 98 -33.21 31.16 -21.39
N ILE A 99 -32.62 30.94 -22.57
CA ILE A 99 -32.43 29.59 -23.13
C ILE A 99 -31.22 28.85 -22.53
N TYR A 100 -30.09 29.52 -22.28
CA TYR A 100 -28.89 28.84 -21.81
C TYR A 100 -29.07 28.14 -20.45
N PRO A 101 -29.74 28.75 -19.44
CA PRO A 101 -30.02 28.04 -18.19
C PRO A 101 -30.88 26.79 -18.39
N ILE A 102 -31.80 26.79 -19.36
CA ILE A 102 -32.65 25.63 -19.67
C ILE A 102 -31.81 24.53 -20.31
N LEU A 103 -30.98 24.87 -21.31
CA LEU A 103 -30.11 23.91 -21.97
C LEU A 103 -29.08 23.32 -21.02
N GLU A 104 -28.44 24.14 -20.17
CA GLU A 104 -27.52 23.63 -19.14
C GLU A 104 -28.24 22.66 -18.22
N TRP A 105 -29.43 23.02 -17.74
CA TRP A 105 -30.21 22.16 -16.85
C TRP A 105 -30.56 20.82 -17.51
N ILE A 106 -30.92 20.83 -18.79
CA ILE A 106 -31.21 19.61 -19.55
C ILE A 106 -29.96 18.73 -19.71
N PHE A 107 -28.86 19.32 -20.17
CA PHE A 107 -27.64 18.57 -20.49
C PHE A 107 -26.87 18.11 -19.25
N LYS A 108 -27.09 18.74 -18.09
CA LYS A 108 -26.48 18.32 -16.83
C LYS A 108 -26.91 16.90 -16.42
N ASP A 109 -28.19 16.57 -16.57
CA ASP A 109 -28.69 15.22 -16.31
C ASP A 109 -29.97 14.93 -17.13
N PRO A 110 -29.83 14.41 -18.37
CA PRO A 110 -30.96 14.21 -19.27
C PRO A 110 -31.81 12.99 -18.92
N ASN A 111 -31.29 12.01 -18.19
CA ASN A 111 -31.97 10.74 -17.90
C ASN A 111 -33.27 10.92 -17.08
N PRO A 112 -33.29 11.61 -15.93
CA PRO A 112 -34.53 11.84 -15.18
C PRO A 112 -35.53 12.69 -15.96
N LEU A 113 -35.06 13.53 -16.89
CA LEU A 113 -35.92 14.34 -17.75
C LEU A 113 -36.61 13.50 -18.82
N LYS A 114 -35.88 12.58 -19.45
CA LYS A 114 -36.44 11.58 -20.39
C LYS A 114 -37.45 10.69 -19.70
N GLU A 115 -37.17 10.23 -18.48
CA GLU A 115 -38.14 9.46 -17.69
C GLU A 115 -39.40 10.27 -17.40
N ARG A 116 -39.28 11.54 -17.00
CA ARG A 116 -40.45 12.40 -16.76
C ARG A 116 -41.26 12.65 -18.02
N ALA A 117 -40.61 12.93 -19.15
CA ALA A 117 -41.29 13.12 -20.42
C ALA A 117 -42.06 11.85 -20.81
N TYR A 118 -41.42 10.68 -20.73
CA TYR A 118 -42.06 9.40 -20.97
C TYR A 118 -43.25 9.15 -20.04
N LEU A 119 -43.06 9.31 -18.73
CA LEU A 119 -44.11 9.10 -17.73
C LEU A 119 -45.28 10.08 -17.93
N SER A 120 -45.02 11.31 -18.37
CA SER A 120 -46.08 12.30 -18.59
C SER A 120 -47.07 11.88 -19.68
N LYS A 121 -46.63 11.11 -20.68
CA LYS A 121 -47.52 10.59 -21.74
C LYS A 121 -48.60 9.66 -21.19
N PHE A 122 -48.32 9.01 -20.06
CA PHE A 122 -49.21 8.02 -19.45
C PHE A 122 -49.84 8.50 -18.14
N LEU A 123 -49.29 9.55 -17.51
CA LEU A 123 -49.69 10.00 -16.17
C LEU A 123 -50.25 11.43 -16.12
N THR A 124 -50.43 12.10 -17.26
CA THR A 124 -51.10 13.40 -17.32
C THR A 124 -52.61 13.21 -17.28
N LYS A 125 -53.25 13.69 -16.19
CA LYS A 125 -54.70 13.73 -16.12
C LYS A 125 -55.23 14.87 -16.97
N ILE A 126 -56.27 14.59 -17.73
CA ILE A 126 -57.02 15.60 -18.46
C ILE A 126 -58.08 16.15 -17.49
N ASP A 127 -57.94 17.42 -17.12
CA ASP A 127 -58.91 18.09 -16.25
C ASP A 127 -60.17 18.43 -17.06
N ILE A 128 -61.24 17.67 -16.85
CA ILE A 128 -62.52 17.87 -17.54
C ILE A 128 -63.39 18.81 -16.70
N PRO A 129 -63.78 19.99 -17.21
CA PRO A 129 -64.58 20.94 -16.46
C PRO A 129 -65.92 20.32 -16.02
N GLY A 130 -66.38 20.66 -14.81
CA GLY A 130 -67.55 20.02 -14.18
C GLY A 130 -68.86 20.10 -14.98
N ASN A 131 -68.99 21.08 -15.87
CA ASN A 131 -70.16 21.23 -16.73
C ASN A 131 -70.26 20.11 -17.80
N PHE A 132 -69.18 19.37 -18.05
CA PHE A 132 -69.11 18.28 -19.03
C PHE A 132 -68.99 16.89 -18.37
N GLN A 133 -69.02 16.78 -17.05
CA GLN A 133 -68.94 15.49 -16.37
C GLN A 133 -70.28 14.76 -16.43
N ASP A 134 -70.36 13.78 -17.32
CA ASP A 134 -71.42 12.77 -17.35
C ASP A 134 -70.96 11.46 -16.69
N THR A 135 -71.90 10.52 -16.53
CA THR A 135 -71.63 9.22 -15.90
C THR A 135 -70.60 8.40 -16.68
N GLU A 136 -70.65 8.43 -18.02
CA GLU A 136 -69.72 7.68 -18.88
C GLU A 136 -68.28 8.22 -18.77
N LEU A 137 -68.11 9.54 -18.73
CA LEU A 137 -66.82 10.20 -18.48
C LEU A 137 -66.28 9.89 -17.10
N MET A 138 -67.14 9.81 -16.08
CA MET A 138 -66.71 9.43 -14.73
C MET A 138 -66.23 7.99 -14.69
N GLU A 139 -66.93 7.06 -15.35
CA GLU A 139 -66.51 5.67 -15.49
C GLU A 139 -65.18 5.55 -16.25
N LEU A 140 -65.02 6.28 -17.36
CA LEU A 140 -63.79 6.31 -18.14
C LEU A 140 -62.62 6.93 -17.33
N SER A 141 -62.86 8.01 -16.59
CA SER A 141 -61.87 8.63 -15.71
C SER A 141 -61.40 7.65 -14.63
N ASN A 142 -62.32 6.88 -14.04
CA ASN A 142 -61.99 5.85 -13.06
C ASN A 142 -61.18 4.71 -13.70
N GLN A 143 -61.53 4.29 -14.92
CA GLN A 143 -60.76 3.28 -15.66
C GLN A 143 -59.35 3.77 -16.00
N ILE A 144 -59.20 5.03 -16.43
CA ILE A 144 -57.89 5.66 -16.68
C ILE A 144 -57.08 5.71 -15.39
N ASP A 145 -57.68 6.10 -14.27
CA ASP A 145 -56.98 6.14 -12.97
C ASP A 145 -56.48 4.76 -12.52
N LEU A 146 -57.28 3.70 -12.74
CA LEU A 146 -56.84 2.32 -12.48
C LEU A 146 -55.68 1.90 -13.39
N LEU A 147 -55.77 2.19 -14.70
CA LEU A 147 -54.70 1.91 -15.65
C LEU A 147 -53.42 2.71 -15.34
N MET A 148 -53.54 3.94 -14.85
CA MET A 148 -52.41 4.76 -14.41
C MET A 148 -51.70 4.14 -13.21
N GLU A 149 -52.42 3.60 -12.24
CA GLU A 149 -51.82 2.90 -11.09
C GLU A 149 -51.16 1.57 -11.51
N GLU A 150 -51.81 0.79 -12.38
CA GLU A 150 -51.20 -0.42 -12.96
C GLU A 150 -49.92 -0.08 -13.73
N PHE A 151 -49.92 1.00 -14.51
CA PHE A 151 -48.74 1.47 -15.24
C PHE A 151 -47.61 1.87 -14.27
N LYS A 152 -47.90 2.61 -13.19
CA LYS A 152 -46.89 2.96 -12.17
C LYS A 152 -46.27 1.71 -11.56
N ALA A 153 -47.10 0.74 -11.17
CA ALA A 153 -46.62 -0.52 -10.59
C ALA A 153 -45.75 -1.32 -11.57
N ASN A 154 -46.19 -1.44 -12.83
CA ASN A 154 -45.44 -2.13 -13.88
C ASN A 154 -44.13 -1.42 -14.23
N HIS A 155 -44.13 -0.09 -14.32
CA HIS A 155 -42.93 0.70 -14.57
C HIS A 155 -41.92 0.61 -13.43
N SER A 156 -42.39 0.60 -12.17
CA SER A 156 -41.52 0.37 -11.00
C SER A 156 -40.84 -1.00 -11.09
N ARG A 157 -41.63 -2.06 -11.33
CA ARG A 157 -41.09 -3.43 -11.51
C ARG A 157 -40.12 -3.53 -12.67
N LEU A 158 -40.41 -2.89 -13.80
CA LEU A 158 -39.51 -2.86 -14.96
C LEU A 158 -38.18 -2.16 -14.62
N THR A 159 -38.25 -1.07 -13.86
CA THR A 159 -37.06 -0.31 -13.45
C THR A 159 -36.21 -1.09 -12.46
N GLU A 160 -36.83 -1.78 -11.50
CA GLU A 160 -36.15 -2.72 -10.59
C GLU A 160 -35.51 -3.88 -11.37
N ALA A 161 -36.25 -4.53 -12.26
CA ALA A 161 -35.74 -5.63 -13.08
C ALA A 161 -34.56 -5.20 -13.98
N ARG A 162 -34.57 -3.96 -14.48
CA ARG A 162 -33.43 -3.40 -15.24
C ARG A 162 -32.19 -3.22 -14.36
N LYS A 163 -32.35 -2.74 -13.13
CA LYS A 163 -31.24 -2.62 -12.16
C LYS A 163 -30.66 -4.00 -11.82
N ASP A 164 -31.53 -4.98 -11.60
CA ASP A 164 -31.13 -6.36 -11.34
C ASP A 164 -30.43 -6.97 -12.55
N SER A 165 -30.91 -6.71 -13.77
CA SER A 165 -30.26 -7.16 -15.01
C SER A 165 -28.84 -6.61 -15.14
N LEU A 166 -28.64 -5.32 -14.86
CA LEU A 166 -27.32 -4.69 -14.88
C LEU A 166 -26.39 -5.30 -13.82
N LEU A 167 -26.90 -5.52 -12.60
CA LEU A 167 -26.15 -6.19 -11.53
C LEU A 167 -25.75 -7.62 -11.92
N VAL A 168 -26.65 -8.37 -12.56
CA VAL A 168 -26.36 -9.73 -13.04
C VAL A 168 -25.31 -9.72 -14.15
N GLU A 169 -25.32 -8.72 -15.03
CA GLU A 169 -24.28 -8.56 -16.06
C GLU A 169 -22.90 -8.28 -15.44
N ASP A 170 -22.84 -7.43 -14.42
CA ASP A 170 -21.61 -7.15 -13.68
C ASP A 170 -21.09 -8.39 -12.93
N ILE A 171 -21.98 -9.13 -12.26
CA ILE A 171 -21.62 -10.39 -11.58
C ILE A 171 -21.11 -11.43 -12.59
N ARG A 172 -21.73 -11.56 -13.77
CA ARG A 172 -21.26 -12.46 -14.82
C ARG A 172 -19.88 -12.07 -15.32
N LYS A 173 -19.62 -10.77 -15.48
CA LYS A 173 -18.31 -10.24 -15.87
C LYS A 173 -17.26 -10.55 -14.81
N ASP A 174 -17.59 -10.35 -13.53
CA ASP A 174 -16.70 -10.64 -12.40
C ASP A 174 -16.43 -12.15 -12.24
N LEU A 175 -17.45 -12.98 -12.44
CA LEU A 175 -17.28 -14.44 -12.42
C LEU A 175 -16.33 -14.90 -13.52
N LYS A 176 -16.44 -14.33 -14.72
CA LYS A 176 -15.51 -14.60 -15.82
C LYS A 176 -14.08 -14.17 -15.50
N THR A 177 -13.88 -13.04 -14.83
CA THR A 177 -12.54 -12.60 -14.39
C THR A 177 -11.99 -13.52 -13.30
N MET A 178 -12.80 -13.89 -12.30
CA MET A 178 -12.42 -14.85 -11.26
C MET A 178 -12.06 -16.23 -11.83
N GLU A 179 -12.77 -16.70 -12.86
CA GLU A 179 -12.43 -17.96 -13.55
C GLU A 179 -11.05 -17.90 -14.23
N GLN A 180 -10.75 -16.79 -14.89
CA GLN A 180 -9.43 -16.57 -15.51
C GLN A 180 -8.32 -16.51 -14.46
N GLU A 181 -8.54 -15.81 -13.34
CA GLU A 181 -7.59 -15.72 -12.23
C GLU A 181 -7.37 -17.08 -11.57
N LYS A 182 -8.43 -17.85 -11.35
CA LYS A 182 -8.34 -19.23 -10.82
C LYS A 182 -7.48 -20.11 -11.73
N GLU A 183 -7.65 -20.03 -13.04
CA GLU A 183 -6.84 -20.80 -13.99
C GLU A 183 -5.36 -20.36 -13.98
N GLN A 184 -5.10 -19.05 -13.89
CA GLN A 184 -3.74 -18.54 -13.75
C GLN A 184 -3.08 -18.99 -12.43
N LEU A 185 -3.82 -18.96 -11.33
CA LEU A 185 -3.37 -19.43 -10.02
C LEU A 185 -3.04 -20.93 -10.07
N ARG A 186 -3.89 -21.75 -10.69
CA ARG A 186 -3.62 -23.19 -10.89
C ARG A 186 -2.32 -23.43 -11.65
N LYS A 187 -2.10 -22.74 -12.78
CA LYS A 187 -0.86 -22.84 -13.55
C LYS A 187 0.37 -22.41 -12.75
N ARG A 188 0.25 -21.37 -11.92
CA ARG A 188 1.34 -20.91 -11.05
C ARG A 188 1.64 -21.93 -9.96
N ILE A 189 0.60 -22.48 -9.31
CA ILE A 189 0.72 -23.53 -8.30
C ILE A 189 1.44 -24.74 -8.89
N GLU A 190 1.01 -25.25 -10.05
CA GLU A 190 1.70 -26.37 -10.71
C GLU A 190 3.17 -26.08 -11.01
N LYS A 191 3.48 -24.87 -11.48
CA LYS A 191 4.86 -24.44 -11.75
C LYS A 191 5.70 -24.40 -10.46
N THR A 192 5.12 -23.93 -9.36
CA THR A 192 5.81 -23.90 -8.06
C THR A 192 5.96 -25.29 -7.46
N GLU A 193 4.95 -26.15 -7.57
CA GLU A 193 5.02 -27.55 -7.11
C GLU A 193 6.11 -28.33 -7.83
N ARG A 194 6.25 -28.16 -9.15
CA ARG A 194 7.34 -28.78 -9.92
C ARG A 194 8.72 -28.35 -9.43
N LYS A 195 8.89 -27.08 -9.05
CA LYS A 195 10.15 -26.57 -8.48
C LYS A 195 10.41 -27.07 -7.08
N LEU A 196 9.35 -27.22 -6.28
CA LEU A 196 9.44 -27.68 -4.91
C LEU A 196 9.91 -29.12 -4.84
N LYS A 197 9.61 -30.01 -5.79
CA LYS A 197 10.03 -31.42 -5.77
C LYS A 197 11.54 -31.66 -5.52
N ASN A 198 12.41 -30.69 -5.82
CA ASN A 198 13.86 -30.82 -5.68
C ASN A 198 14.43 -30.23 -4.38
N VAL A 199 13.60 -29.71 -3.47
CA VAL A 199 14.06 -29.06 -2.23
C VAL A 199 14.11 -30.08 -1.08
N ASP A 200 15.19 -30.09 -0.31
CA ASP A 200 15.27 -30.94 0.88
C ASP A 200 14.54 -30.30 2.08
N ASN A 201 14.03 -31.12 3.01
CA ASN A 201 13.33 -30.67 4.24
C ASN A 201 12.08 -29.80 4.04
N ILE A 202 11.47 -29.83 2.85
CA ILE A 202 10.25 -29.06 2.49
C ILE A 202 9.13 -29.15 3.54
N LYS A 203 8.90 -30.34 4.12
CA LYS A 203 7.83 -30.56 5.10
C LYS A 203 7.94 -29.58 6.29
N LYS A 204 9.14 -29.39 6.84
CA LYS A 204 9.37 -28.46 7.95
C LYS A 204 9.08 -27.01 7.56
N TYR A 205 9.38 -26.63 6.31
CA TYR A 205 9.05 -25.30 5.79
C TYR A 205 7.54 -25.11 5.61
N PHE A 206 6.81 -26.15 5.20
CA PHE A 206 5.35 -26.11 5.14
C PHE A 206 4.72 -25.98 6.51
N ASP A 207 5.15 -26.77 7.49
CA ASP A 207 4.63 -26.69 8.87
C ASP A 207 4.87 -25.28 9.45
N LEU A 208 6.06 -24.72 9.22
CA LEU A 208 6.38 -23.35 9.62
C LEU A 208 5.51 -22.32 8.87
N ALA A 209 5.31 -22.48 7.57
CA ALA A 209 4.45 -21.58 6.80
C ALA A 209 2.97 -21.65 7.23
N GLU A 210 2.47 -22.82 7.60
CA GLU A 210 1.11 -23.01 8.12
C GLU A 210 0.92 -22.31 9.46
N THR A 211 1.87 -22.48 10.39
CA THR A 211 1.85 -21.74 11.66
C THR A 211 1.91 -20.22 11.47
N TYR A 212 2.76 -19.73 10.56
CA TYR A 212 2.78 -18.29 10.22
C TYR A 212 1.47 -17.82 9.59
N ARG A 213 0.84 -18.61 8.71
CA ARG A 213 -0.44 -18.25 8.08
C ARG A 213 -1.55 -18.14 9.13
N HIS A 214 -1.66 -19.11 10.03
CA HIS A 214 -2.67 -19.08 11.09
C HIS A 214 -2.46 -17.93 12.07
N GLU A 215 -1.22 -17.62 12.42
CA GLU A 215 -0.94 -16.47 13.28
C GLU A 215 -1.27 -15.15 12.57
N ASN A 216 -0.98 -15.03 11.26
CA ASN A 216 -1.36 -13.86 10.48
C ASN A 216 -2.90 -13.70 10.39
N GLU A 217 -3.64 -14.74 10.03
CA GLU A 217 -5.12 -14.75 10.00
C GLU A 217 -5.71 -14.35 11.36
N ARG A 218 -5.13 -14.84 12.46
CA ARG A 218 -5.53 -14.48 13.82
C ARG A 218 -5.31 -12.99 14.10
N THR A 219 -4.15 -12.44 13.70
CA THR A 219 -3.88 -11.01 13.88
C THR A 219 -4.83 -10.13 13.07
N GLU A 220 -5.17 -10.53 11.85
CA GLU A 220 -6.14 -9.82 11.01
C GLU A 220 -7.55 -9.86 11.62
N LYS A 221 -7.97 -11.01 12.15
CA LYS A 221 -9.25 -11.14 12.86
C LYS A 221 -9.32 -10.24 14.10
N ILE A 222 -8.29 -10.26 14.94
CA ILE A 222 -8.22 -9.39 16.13
C ILE A 222 -8.24 -7.91 15.72
N ALA A 223 -7.61 -7.55 14.60
CA ALA A 223 -7.62 -6.18 14.09
C ALA A 223 -9.03 -5.74 13.65
N LEU A 224 -9.77 -6.62 12.94
CA LEU A 224 -11.16 -6.37 12.56
C LEU A 224 -12.06 -6.23 13.79
N GLU A 225 -11.97 -7.15 14.76
CA GLU A 225 -12.77 -7.10 15.99
C GLU A 225 -12.51 -5.81 16.79
N ARG A 226 -11.24 -5.36 16.87
CA ARG A 226 -10.90 -4.07 17.51
C ARG A 226 -11.47 -2.89 16.77
N GLN A 227 -11.47 -2.91 15.43
CA GLN A 227 -12.04 -1.85 14.62
C GLN A 227 -13.57 -1.78 14.79
N GLU A 228 -14.24 -2.92 14.80
CA GLU A 228 -15.68 -3.01 15.07
C GLU A 228 -16.01 -2.53 16.49
N GLN A 229 -15.22 -2.94 17.49
CA GLN A 229 -15.39 -2.48 18.87
C GLN A 229 -15.22 -0.96 18.98
N HIS A 230 -14.17 -0.39 18.38
CA HIS A 230 -13.95 1.06 18.37
C HIS A 230 -15.12 1.80 17.73
N ASN A 231 -15.56 1.36 16.54
CA ASN A 231 -16.70 1.95 15.85
C ASN A 231 -17.98 1.86 16.71
N TRP A 232 -18.18 0.75 17.41
CA TRP A 232 -19.32 0.59 18.32
C TRP A 232 -19.26 1.55 19.51
N GLU A 233 -18.10 1.68 20.15
CA GLU A 233 -17.88 2.64 21.25
C GLU A 233 -18.06 4.11 20.78
N GLU A 234 -17.62 4.45 19.57
CA GLU A 234 -17.85 5.76 18.97
C GLU A 234 -19.34 6.04 18.69
N ILE A 235 -20.06 5.07 18.13
CA ILE A 235 -21.50 5.19 17.90
C ILE A 235 -22.24 5.36 19.23
N GLU A 236 -21.87 4.57 20.25
CA GLU A 236 -22.48 4.63 21.58
C GLU A 236 -22.23 5.99 22.27
N THR A 237 -21.00 6.49 22.23
CA THR A 237 -20.67 7.81 22.78
C THR A 237 -21.40 8.93 22.04
N ASN A 238 -21.46 8.87 20.71
CA ASN A 238 -22.20 9.86 19.91
C ASN A 238 -23.70 9.79 20.17
N ARG A 239 -24.27 8.59 20.33
CA ARG A 239 -25.67 8.40 20.71
C ARG A 239 -25.97 9.07 22.04
N TYR A 240 -25.17 8.82 23.08
CA TYR A 240 -25.33 9.49 24.37
C TYR A 240 -25.25 11.02 24.26
N MET A 241 -24.31 11.54 23.47
CA MET A 241 -24.17 12.99 23.26
C MET A 241 -25.40 13.58 22.57
N VAL A 242 -25.94 12.92 21.54
CA VAL A 242 -27.06 13.41 20.73
C VAL A 242 -28.43 13.19 21.39
N GLU A 243 -28.66 12.06 22.02
CA GLU A 243 -29.97 11.70 22.57
C GLU A 243 -30.15 12.19 24.02
N GLU A 244 -29.08 12.25 24.81
CA GLU A 244 -29.19 12.63 26.22
C GLU A 244 -28.57 13.99 26.55
N LYS A 245 -27.29 14.22 26.21
CA LYS A 245 -26.55 15.40 26.70
C LYS A 245 -26.97 16.69 25.98
N LEU A 246 -26.82 16.73 24.65
CA LEU A 246 -27.08 17.93 23.84
C LEU A 246 -28.53 18.43 23.94
N PRO A 247 -29.58 17.57 23.92
CA PRO A 247 -30.96 18.05 24.06
C PRO A 247 -31.20 18.75 25.40
N LYS A 248 -30.67 18.20 26.50
CA LYS A 248 -30.78 18.82 27.84
C LYS A 248 -30.05 20.16 27.91
N GLU A 249 -28.85 20.24 27.33
CA GLU A 249 -28.12 21.50 27.24
C GLU A 249 -28.83 22.54 26.38
N ILE A 250 -29.36 22.13 25.22
CA ILE A 250 -30.14 23.01 24.33
C ILE A 250 -31.40 23.51 25.05
N GLU A 251 -32.12 22.63 25.75
CA GLU A 251 -33.30 23.01 26.53
C GLU A 251 -32.94 23.97 27.68
N ALA A 252 -31.87 23.69 28.43
CA ALA A 252 -31.39 24.57 29.48
C ALA A 252 -31.00 25.96 28.93
N LYS A 253 -30.30 26.01 27.79
CA LYS A 253 -29.96 27.26 27.11
C LYS A 253 -31.21 27.98 26.57
N ARG A 254 -32.16 27.25 25.98
CA ARG A 254 -33.45 27.81 25.54
C ARG A 254 -34.24 28.40 26.71
N ALA A 255 -34.25 27.74 27.86
CA ALA A 255 -34.87 28.25 29.07
C ALA A 255 -34.19 29.53 29.57
N ILE A 256 -32.85 29.62 29.51
CA ILE A 256 -32.11 30.84 29.83
C ILE A 256 -32.46 31.96 28.85
N VAL A 257 -32.47 31.68 27.54
CA VAL A 257 -32.83 32.69 26.51
C VAL A 257 -34.27 33.16 26.71
N ALA A 258 -35.21 32.25 27.01
CA ALA A 258 -36.60 32.62 27.30
C ALA A 258 -36.72 33.49 28.56
N LYS A 259 -35.92 33.22 29.61
CA LYS A 259 -35.85 34.09 30.80
C LYS A 259 -35.26 35.46 30.47
N LEU A 260 -34.17 35.52 29.70
CA LEU A 260 -33.56 36.78 29.28
C LEU A 260 -34.50 37.60 28.38
N SER A 261 -35.22 36.96 27.47
CA SER A 261 -36.25 37.62 26.65
C SER A 261 -37.34 38.23 27.52
N LYS A 262 -37.85 37.50 28.51
CA LYS A 262 -38.83 38.03 29.45
C LYS A 262 -38.30 39.24 30.23
N VAL A 263 -37.03 39.23 30.64
CA VAL A 263 -36.40 40.36 31.36
C VAL A 263 -36.27 41.58 30.45
N ILE A 264 -35.99 41.40 29.16
CA ILE A 264 -35.96 42.50 28.19
C ILE A 264 -37.34 43.14 28.01
N ASP A 265 -38.41 42.32 28.06
CA ASP A 265 -39.80 42.78 27.92
C ASP A 265 -40.39 43.38 29.20
N MET A 266 -39.66 43.32 30.33
CA MET A 266 -40.14 43.87 31.60
C MET A 266 -39.99 45.40 31.67
N PRO A 267 -41.00 46.13 32.19
CA PRO A 267 -40.90 47.56 32.45
C PRO A 267 -39.85 47.87 33.53
N ALA A 268 -39.32 49.09 33.54
CA ALA A 268 -38.29 49.52 34.49
C ALA A 268 -38.80 49.38 35.95
N ILE A 269 -38.20 48.44 36.68
CA ILE A 269 -38.54 48.07 38.07
C ILE A 269 -38.00 49.14 39.03
N ASP A 270 -38.81 49.57 40.01
CA ASP A 270 -38.38 50.53 41.04
C ASP A 270 -37.68 49.84 42.24
N LYS A 271 -37.10 50.60 43.17
CA LYS A 271 -36.43 50.02 44.36
C LYS A 271 -37.37 49.30 45.31
N LYS A 272 -38.65 49.69 45.42
CA LYS A 272 -39.65 49.06 46.28
C LYS A 272 -40.10 47.72 45.72
N ASP A 273 -40.27 47.62 44.40
CA ASP A 273 -40.58 46.36 43.70
C ASP A 273 -39.50 45.31 43.98
N ILE A 274 -38.22 45.71 44.02
CA ILE A 274 -37.09 44.83 44.35
C ILE A 274 -37.19 44.32 45.80
N GLU A 275 -37.55 45.18 46.76
CA GLU A 275 -37.71 44.79 48.17
C GLU A 275 -38.89 43.82 48.38
N GLU A 276 -40.01 44.01 47.68
CA GLU A 276 -41.14 43.08 47.72
C GLU A 276 -40.78 41.71 47.12
N LEU A 277 -40.10 41.70 45.97
CA LEU A 277 -39.62 40.46 45.36
C LEU A 277 -38.62 39.73 46.26
N GLN A 278 -37.74 40.45 46.97
CA GLN A 278 -36.81 39.84 47.93
C GLN A 278 -37.53 39.16 49.10
N LYS A 279 -38.56 39.79 49.67
CA LYS A 279 -39.38 39.18 50.74
C LYS A 279 -40.12 37.93 50.26
N GLU A 280 -40.67 37.98 49.06
CA GLU A 280 -41.37 36.81 48.51
C GLU A 280 -40.39 35.66 48.21
N ILE A 281 -39.19 35.97 47.72
CA ILE A 281 -38.11 34.98 47.54
C ILE A 281 -37.72 34.36 48.87
N GLU A 282 -37.57 35.15 49.95
CA GLU A 282 -37.26 34.62 51.28
C GLU A 282 -38.34 33.65 51.75
N LYS A 283 -39.62 34.04 51.67
CA LYS A 283 -40.75 33.20 52.06
C LYS A 283 -40.83 31.90 51.26
N VAL A 284 -40.66 31.97 49.94
CA VAL A 284 -40.66 30.78 49.07
C VAL A 284 -39.44 29.89 49.37
N ASN A 285 -38.27 30.46 49.65
CA ASN A 285 -37.10 29.69 50.05
C ASN A 285 -37.32 28.97 51.38
N GLU A 286 -37.99 29.60 52.35
CA GLU A 286 -38.40 28.95 53.61
C GLU A 286 -39.34 27.76 53.34
N GLU A 287 -40.37 27.94 52.50
CA GLU A 287 -41.26 26.84 52.09
C GLU A 287 -40.51 25.71 51.36
N ILE A 288 -39.55 26.04 50.49
CA ILE A 288 -38.71 25.04 49.82
C ILE A 288 -37.89 24.25 50.83
N VAL A 289 -37.29 24.92 51.83
CA VAL A 289 -36.51 24.27 52.89
C VAL A 289 -37.41 23.35 53.72
N GLU A 290 -38.64 23.77 54.04
CA GLU A 290 -39.61 22.92 54.73
C GLU A 290 -39.98 21.68 53.90
N LEU A 291 -40.26 21.84 52.60
CA LEU A 291 -40.56 20.74 51.70
C LEU A 291 -39.39 19.78 51.51
N MET A 292 -38.16 20.30 51.41
CA MET A 292 -36.94 19.50 51.38
C MET A 292 -36.78 18.69 52.67
N ASN A 293 -36.98 19.31 53.83
CA ASN A 293 -36.92 18.61 55.12
C ASN A 293 -38.00 17.52 55.24
N ILE A 294 -39.22 17.77 54.74
CA ILE A 294 -40.29 16.75 54.72
C ILE A 294 -39.92 15.59 53.79
N ARG A 295 -39.37 15.89 52.60
CA ARG A 295 -38.88 14.87 51.67
C ARG A 295 -37.77 14.04 52.30
N ASP A 296 -36.78 14.68 52.90
CA ASP A 296 -35.63 14.01 53.50
C ASP A 296 -36.04 13.13 54.69
N LYS A 297 -36.99 13.61 55.53
CA LYS A 297 -37.62 12.79 56.59
C LYS A 297 -38.41 11.59 56.05
N LYS A 298 -39.10 11.73 54.90
CA LYS A 298 -39.77 10.60 54.24
C LYS A 298 -38.77 9.64 53.58
N ASP A 299 -37.63 10.14 53.09
CA ASP A 299 -36.58 9.32 52.51
C ASP A 299 -35.84 8.50 53.58
N GLU A 300 -35.72 8.98 54.83
CA GLU A 300 -35.20 8.19 55.98
C GLU A 300 -36.04 6.93 56.25
N THR A 301 -37.37 6.98 56.09
CA THR A 301 -38.21 5.77 56.25
C THR A 301 -38.06 4.80 55.09
N THR A 302 -37.51 5.26 53.96
CA THR A 302 -37.35 4.49 52.72
C THR A 302 -35.87 4.33 52.34
N GLU A 303 -35.02 4.00 53.32
CA GLU A 303 -33.55 3.88 53.18
C GLU A 303 -33.10 3.21 51.88
N LYS A 304 -33.76 2.12 51.47
CA LYS A 304 -33.38 1.36 50.27
C LYS A 304 -33.48 2.17 48.96
N LEU A 305 -34.50 3.01 48.80
CA LEU A 305 -34.68 3.79 47.56
C LEU A 305 -33.79 5.03 47.52
N SER A 306 -33.53 5.64 48.67
CA SER A 306 -32.60 6.76 48.78
C SER A 306 -31.22 6.38 48.27
N ILE A 307 -30.70 5.20 48.65
CA ILE A 307 -29.39 4.71 48.19
C ILE A 307 -29.31 4.64 46.66
N TYR A 308 -30.32 4.09 45.98
CA TYR A 308 -30.33 3.99 44.51
C TYR A 308 -30.43 5.35 43.81
N ARG A 309 -31.19 6.30 44.37
CA ARG A 309 -31.24 7.69 43.82
C ARG A 309 -29.89 8.39 43.93
N HIS A 310 -29.23 8.26 45.09
CA HIS A 310 -27.88 8.81 45.28
C HIS A 310 -26.87 8.14 44.34
N GLN A 311 -26.95 6.82 44.14
CA GLN A 311 -26.13 6.10 43.18
C GLN A 311 -26.40 6.56 41.74
N ALA A 312 -27.65 6.69 41.32
CA ALA A 312 -28.01 7.15 39.98
C ALA A 312 -27.54 8.59 39.71
N ALA A 313 -27.71 9.50 40.68
CA ALA A 313 -27.19 10.86 40.58
C ALA A 313 -25.65 10.90 40.50
N ALA A 314 -24.97 10.05 41.28
CA ALA A 314 -23.52 9.92 41.21
C ALA A 314 -23.04 9.36 39.86
N VAL A 315 -23.73 8.37 39.30
CA VAL A 315 -23.43 7.80 37.98
C VAL A 315 -23.69 8.83 36.87
N ALA A 316 -24.78 9.58 36.94
CA ALA A 316 -25.09 10.64 35.97
C ALA A 316 -24.01 11.72 35.96
N ARG A 317 -23.59 12.22 37.14
CA ARG A 317 -22.49 13.18 37.27
C ARG A 317 -21.17 12.60 36.74
N LYS A 318 -20.87 11.33 37.03
CA LYS A 318 -19.68 10.67 36.48
C LYS A 318 -19.73 10.57 34.95
N LYS A 319 -20.89 10.22 34.37
CA LYS A 319 -21.09 10.19 32.91
C LYS A 319 -20.87 11.56 32.29
N GLU A 320 -21.42 12.61 32.90
CA GLU A 320 -21.27 14.00 32.42
C GLU A 320 -19.79 14.45 32.46
N LEU A 321 -19.09 14.19 33.56
CA LEU A 321 -17.66 14.48 33.70
C LEU A 321 -16.80 13.69 32.71
N LEU A 322 -17.10 12.41 32.48
CA LEU A 322 -16.39 11.60 31.49
C LEU A 322 -16.65 12.10 30.07
N ALA A 323 -17.88 12.52 29.77
CA ALA A 323 -18.22 13.09 28.47
C ALA A 323 -17.55 14.44 28.23
N GLU A 324 -17.38 15.28 29.27
CA GLU A 324 -16.59 16.51 29.19
C GLU A 324 -15.12 16.20 28.92
N LYS A 325 -14.51 15.30 29.69
CA LYS A 325 -13.12 14.85 29.45
C LYS A 325 -12.93 14.24 28.07
N LEU A 326 -13.90 13.47 27.57
CA LEU A 326 -13.88 12.92 26.23
C LEU A 326 -13.92 14.04 25.17
N GLN A 327 -14.75 15.07 25.40
CA GLN A 327 -14.83 16.22 24.51
C GLN A 327 -13.54 17.02 24.50
N ASP A 328 -12.91 17.23 25.66
CA ASP A 328 -11.61 17.90 25.77
C ASP A 328 -10.52 17.10 25.05
N ALA A 329 -10.45 15.78 25.27
CA ALA A 329 -9.51 14.91 24.57
C ALA A 329 -9.74 14.92 23.05
N ARG A 330 -11.00 14.95 22.58
CA ARG A 330 -11.33 15.11 21.15
C ARG A 330 -10.85 16.47 20.61
N ASN A 331 -11.00 17.54 21.38
CA ASN A 331 -10.54 18.88 21.01
C ASN A 331 -9.00 18.93 20.96
N GLU A 332 -8.32 18.34 21.93
CA GLU A 332 -6.86 18.22 21.95
C GLU A 332 -6.34 17.40 20.77
N LEU A 333 -6.97 16.25 20.48
CA LEU A 333 -6.62 15.41 19.33
C LEU A 333 -6.77 16.21 18.04
N LYS A 334 -7.89 16.90 17.84
CA LYS A 334 -8.11 17.78 16.67
C LYS A 334 -7.04 18.88 16.58
N ASN A 335 -6.64 19.47 17.71
CA ASN A 335 -5.59 20.49 17.75
C ASN A 335 -4.23 19.91 17.36
N ILE A 336 -3.89 18.72 17.86
CA ILE A 336 -2.66 18.01 17.51
C ILE A 336 -2.68 17.60 16.03
N GLU A 337 -3.80 17.10 15.51
CA GLU A 337 -3.96 16.77 14.09
C GLU A 337 -3.75 18.00 13.19
N ASN A 338 -4.36 19.14 13.54
CA ASN A 338 -4.14 20.40 12.83
C ASN A 338 -2.67 20.84 12.92
N LEU A 339 -2.03 20.66 14.08
CA LEU A 339 -0.61 20.98 14.25
C LEU A 339 0.30 20.05 13.43
N VAL A 340 -0.02 18.76 13.36
CA VAL A 340 0.70 17.79 12.53
C VAL A 340 0.53 18.14 11.05
N GLU A 341 -0.68 18.50 10.61
CA GLU A 341 -0.92 18.85 9.21
C GLU A 341 -0.22 20.16 8.83
N THR A 342 -0.21 21.17 9.70
CA THR A 342 0.57 22.40 9.48
C THR A 342 2.06 22.11 9.41
N LYS A 343 2.61 21.28 10.31
CA LYS A 343 4.02 20.88 10.28
C LYS A 343 4.38 20.06 9.04
N LYS A 344 3.48 19.19 8.60
CA LYS A 344 3.61 18.44 7.35
C LYS A 344 3.68 19.38 6.16
N ASN A 345 2.81 20.40 6.11
CA ASN A 345 2.82 21.41 5.04
C ASN A 345 4.08 22.29 5.07
N GLU A 346 4.56 22.72 6.25
CA GLU A 346 5.84 23.41 6.41
C GLU A 346 7.02 22.55 5.92
N LEU A 347 7.02 21.24 6.20
CA LEU A 347 8.08 20.33 5.77
C LEU A 347 8.06 20.12 4.25
N LYS A 348 6.87 19.99 3.65
CA LYS A 348 6.70 19.93 2.19
C LYS A 348 7.26 21.18 1.53
N ALA A 349 6.98 22.37 2.07
CA ALA A 349 7.48 23.63 1.54
C ALA A 349 9.02 23.74 1.59
N LYS A 350 9.67 23.18 2.63
CA LYS A 350 11.13 23.23 2.78
C LYS A 350 11.88 22.12 2.01
N THR A 351 11.31 20.93 1.95
CA THR A 351 12.02 19.73 1.44
C THR A 351 11.66 19.44 -0.02
N GLY A 352 10.51 19.91 -0.51
CA GLY A 352 10.00 19.62 -1.85
C GLY A 352 9.48 18.19 -2.04
N ASN A 353 9.62 17.32 -1.03
CA ASN A 353 9.18 15.93 -1.08
C ASN A 353 8.06 15.67 -0.08
N ASP A 354 7.07 14.88 -0.50
CA ASP A 354 5.86 14.55 0.27
C ASP A 354 6.09 13.50 1.38
N GLN A 355 7.23 12.81 1.32
CA GLN A 355 7.53 11.70 2.22
C GLN A 355 8.17 12.20 3.52
N ILE A 356 7.39 12.18 4.61
CA ILE A 356 7.91 12.36 5.97
C ILE A 356 8.61 11.08 6.40
N ILE A 357 9.93 11.14 6.61
CA ILE A 357 10.70 10.02 7.15
C ILE A 357 10.49 9.97 8.67
N THR A 358 9.88 8.89 9.16
CA THR A 358 9.68 8.69 10.61
C THR A 358 11.02 8.52 11.33
N SER A 359 11.10 8.92 12.61
CA SER A 359 12.28 8.71 13.46
C SER A 359 12.80 7.27 13.46
N THR A 360 11.90 6.28 13.41
CA THR A 360 12.25 4.85 13.30
C THR A 360 12.91 4.52 11.97
N GLN A 361 12.38 5.03 10.86
CA GLN A 361 12.95 4.83 9.52
C GLN A 361 14.32 5.50 9.42
N PHE A 362 14.46 6.72 9.96
CA PHE A 362 15.74 7.43 10.02
C PHE A 362 16.76 6.66 10.86
N LYS A 363 16.37 6.15 12.04
CA LYS A 363 17.24 5.31 12.89
C LYS A 363 17.69 4.04 12.14
N ASN A 364 16.77 3.39 11.43
CA ASN A 364 17.09 2.21 10.61
C ASN A 364 18.05 2.57 9.47
N TYR A 365 17.87 3.72 8.82
CA TYR A 365 18.76 4.22 7.79
C TYR A 365 20.16 4.53 8.35
N VAL A 366 20.25 5.20 9.51
CA VAL A 366 21.51 5.48 10.21
C VAL A 366 22.21 4.18 10.62
N ASN A 367 21.48 3.19 11.11
CA ASN A 367 22.05 1.87 11.43
C ASN A 367 22.58 1.17 10.16
N LYS A 368 21.82 1.20 9.05
CA LYS A 368 22.29 0.68 7.75
C LYS A 368 23.54 1.42 7.26
N LEU A 369 23.64 2.73 7.47
CA LEU A 369 24.84 3.50 7.14
C LEU A 369 26.01 3.11 8.03
N ARG A 370 25.81 2.91 9.33
CA ARG A 370 26.85 2.44 10.25
C ARG A 370 27.37 1.07 9.86
N THR A 371 26.49 0.11 9.57
CA THR A 371 26.91 -1.23 9.12
C THR A 371 27.66 -1.18 7.80
N LYS A 372 27.18 -0.39 6.82
CA LYS A 372 27.89 -0.14 5.55
C LYS A 372 29.25 0.51 5.78
N THR A 373 29.34 1.48 6.68
CA THR A 373 30.60 2.17 7.01
C THR A 373 31.61 1.22 7.65
N SER A 374 31.17 0.34 8.57
CA SER A 374 32.02 -0.70 9.14
C SER A 374 32.49 -1.70 8.10
N SER A 375 31.59 -2.16 7.22
CA SER A 375 31.94 -3.05 6.11
C SER A 375 32.94 -2.41 5.15
N TYR A 376 32.75 -1.12 4.82
CA TYR A 376 33.69 -0.35 4.02
C TYR A 376 35.08 -0.27 4.68
N LYS A 377 35.15 0.01 5.99
CA LYS A 377 36.42 0.07 6.73
C LYS A 377 37.18 -1.26 6.69
N VAL A 378 36.48 -2.38 6.89
CA VAL A 378 37.07 -3.73 6.82
C VAL A 378 37.62 -4.00 5.42
N LYS A 379 36.81 -3.76 4.38
CA LYS A 379 37.25 -3.96 2.99
C LYS A 379 38.41 -3.04 2.60
N ARG A 380 38.45 -1.82 3.14
CA ARG A 380 39.55 -0.89 2.90
C ARG A 380 40.85 -1.41 3.51
N ALA A 381 40.81 -1.91 4.74
CA ALA A 381 41.96 -2.53 5.39
C ALA A 381 42.47 -3.75 4.60
N GLU A 382 41.57 -4.63 4.17
CA GLU A 382 41.90 -5.79 3.33
C GLU A 382 42.57 -5.38 2.00
N VAL A 383 42.08 -4.32 1.36
CA VAL A 383 42.71 -3.77 0.15
C VAL A 383 44.11 -3.22 0.42
N ASP A 384 44.32 -2.57 1.56
CA ASP A 384 45.63 -2.03 1.92
C ASP A 384 46.62 -3.15 2.29
N ASP A 385 46.16 -4.23 2.93
CA ASP A 385 46.95 -5.44 3.18
C ASP A 385 47.40 -6.10 1.87
N LEU A 386 46.48 -6.30 0.92
CA LEU A 386 46.81 -6.86 -0.39
C LEU A 386 47.80 -6.00 -1.19
N LYS A 387 47.74 -4.68 -1.05
CA LYS A 387 48.74 -3.78 -1.65
C LYS A 387 50.11 -3.95 -1.00
N ASN A 388 50.17 -4.09 0.32
CA ASN A 388 51.43 -4.35 1.03
C ASN A 388 52.04 -5.68 0.60
N GLU A 389 51.23 -6.74 0.48
CA GLU A 389 51.67 -8.03 -0.06
C GLU A 389 52.18 -7.91 -1.50
N TYR A 390 51.47 -7.18 -2.36
CA TYR A 390 51.93 -6.92 -3.72
C TYR A 390 53.30 -6.23 -3.74
N ILE A 391 53.52 -5.23 -2.89
CA ILE A 391 54.82 -4.54 -2.77
C ILE A 391 55.92 -5.50 -2.30
N ILE A 392 55.62 -6.37 -1.32
CA ILE A 392 56.55 -7.40 -0.85
C ILE A 392 56.88 -8.40 -1.96
N HIS A 393 55.87 -8.85 -2.70
CA HIS A 393 56.06 -9.76 -3.82
C HIS A 393 56.88 -9.14 -4.95
N ALA A 394 56.62 -7.88 -5.31
CA ALA A 394 57.42 -7.15 -6.28
C ALA A 394 58.90 -7.07 -5.85
N ARG A 395 59.14 -6.68 -4.59
CA ARG A 395 60.50 -6.67 -4.01
C ARG A 395 61.14 -8.07 -4.01
N THR A 396 60.37 -9.10 -3.72
CA THR A 396 60.85 -10.49 -3.71
C THR A 396 61.24 -10.94 -5.11
N VAL A 397 60.45 -10.58 -6.13
CA VAL A 397 60.79 -10.81 -7.54
C VAL A 397 62.09 -10.10 -7.91
N ASP A 398 62.28 -8.85 -7.49
CA ASP A 398 63.52 -8.11 -7.75
C ASP A 398 64.74 -8.76 -7.08
N ILE A 399 64.60 -9.21 -5.83
CA ILE A 399 65.66 -9.94 -5.11
C ILE A 399 65.99 -11.24 -5.83
N LEU A 400 64.97 -12.02 -6.22
CA LEU A 400 65.16 -13.28 -6.93
C LEU A 400 65.80 -13.07 -8.30
N ASN A 401 65.42 -12.01 -9.02
CA ASN A 401 66.06 -11.64 -10.28
C ASN A 401 67.53 -11.26 -10.06
N GLY A 402 67.84 -10.50 -9.00
CA GLY A 402 69.23 -10.17 -8.65
C GLY A 402 70.06 -11.42 -8.31
N GLN A 403 69.51 -12.32 -7.50
CA GLN A 403 70.14 -13.61 -7.18
C GLN A 403 70.33 -14.48 -8.42
N TRP A 404 69.32 -14.53 -9.29
CA TRP A 404 69.38 -15.25 -10.56
C TRP A 404 70.48 -14.70 -11.45
N GLN A 405 70.59 -13.38 -11.62
CA GLN A 405 71.67 -12.77 -12.41
C GLN A 405 73.04 -13.03 -11.78
N SER A 406 73.17 -12.96 -10.45
CA SER A 406 74.42 -13.30 -9.76
C SER A 406 74.83 -14.76 -9.96
N LEU A 407 73.86 -15.69 -9.90
CA LEU A 407 74.09 -17.10 -10.15
C LEU A 407 74.42 -17.36 -11.63
N LYS A 408 73.72 -16.66 -12.54
CA LYS A 408 73.95 -16.69 -13.98
C LYS A 408 75.40 -16.35 -14.30
N GLN A 409 75.89 -15.24 -13.74
CA GLN A 409 77.25 -14.78 -13.90
C GLN A 409 78.27 -15.77 -13.31
N GLN A 410 78.03 -16.32 -12.13
CA GLN A 410 78.92 -17.35 -11.54
C GLN A 410 79.03 -18.61 -12.40
N ILE A 411 77.93 -19.03 -13.03
CA ILE A 411 77.92 -20.20 -13.92
C ILE A 411 78.72 -19.90 -15.19
N GLU A 412 78.54 -18.71 -15.80
CA GLU A 412 79.29 -18.28 -16.98
C GLU A 412 80.79 -18.14 -16.69
N GLU A 413 81.18 -17.58 -15.54
CA GLU A 413 82.58 -17.48 -15.08
C GLU A 413 83.21 -18.85 -14.80
N SER A 414 82.41 -19.84 -14.38
CA SER A 414 82.85 -21.22 -14.14
C SER A 414 82.95 -22.06 -15.43
N GLY A 415 82.71 -21.47 -16.60
CA GLY A 415 82.71 -22.15 -17.90
C GLY A 415 81.44 -22.96 -18.20
N GLY A 416 80.35 -22.73 -17.46
CA GLY A 416 79.06 -23.34 -17.70
C GLY A 416 78.25 -22.54 -18.73
N ASN A 417 77.79 -23.19 -19.80
CA ASN A 417 76.81 -22.61 -20.72
C ASN A 417 75.39 -22.83 -20.20
N LEU A 418 74.61 -21.74 -20.11
CA LEU A 418 73.20 -21.80 -19.76
C LEU A 418 72.35 -22.10 -21.00
N TYR A 419 71.66 -23.23 -20.98
CA TYR A 419 70.59 -23.50 -21.94
C TYR A 419 69.33 -22.78 -21.49
N GLU A 420 69.09 -21.60 -22.05
CA GLU A 420 67.83 -20.88 -21.95
C GLU A 420 66.82 -21.65 -22.81
N ASN A 421 66.02 -22.52 -22.18
CA ASN A 421 65.03 -23.34 -22.88
C ASN A 421 63.85 -22.46 -23.32
N LEU A 422 64.04 -21.76 -24.43
CA LEU A 422 63.09 -20.81 -25.04
C LEU A 422 61.78 -21.48 -25.52
N ASP A 423 61.70 -22.81 -25.51
CA ASP A 423 60.56 -23.56 -26.04
C ASP A 423 59.62 -24.14 -24.98
N SER A 424 59.76 -23.70 -23.72
CA SER A 424 58.69 -23.89 -22.75
C SER A 424 57.55 -22.92 -23.07
N LYS A 425 56.77 -23.29 -24.10
CA LYS A 425 55.41 -22.82 -24.36
C LYS A 425 54.77 -22.49 -23.03
N GLN A 426 54.40 -21.23 -22.85
CA GLN A 426 53.76 -20.74 -21.65
C GLN A 426 52.70 -21.76 -21.24
N MET A 427 53.01 -22.53 -20.20
CA MET A 427 52.06 -23.46 -19.63
C MET A 427 51.12 -22.58 -18.86
N ASP A 428 50.14 -22.04 -19.58
CA ASP A 428 49.04 -21.27 -19.03
C ASP A 428 48.54 -22.04 -17.84
N ARG A 429 48.88 -21.55 -16.65
CA ARG A 429 48.43 -22.08 -15.39
C ARG A 429 46.91 -22.19 -15.53
N PRO A 430 46.33 -23.40 -15.56
CA PRO A 430 44.92 -23.55 -15.89
C PRO A 430 44.16 -22.75 -14.86
N LYS A 431 43.58 -21.63 -15.30
CA LYS A 431 42.64 -20.83 -14.51
C LYS A 431 41.54 -21.80 -14.15
N THR A 432 41.61 -22.35 -12.94
CA THR A 432 40.56 -23.09 -12.23
C THR A 432 39.55 -23.67 -13.21
N ALA A 433 39.91 -24.79 -13.85
CA ALA A 433 39.14 -25.40 -14.92
C ALA A 433 37.66 -25.46 -14.53
N LYS A 434 36.88 -24.51 -15.05
CA LYS A 434 35.44 -24.57 -15.00
C LYS A 434 35.09 -25.90 -15.66
N PRO A 435 34.37 -26.80 -14.99
CA PRO A 435 34.10 -28.11 -15.55
C PRO A 435 33.52 -27.95 -16.94
N SER A 436 34.06 -28.70 -17.91
CA SER A 436 33.66 -28.60 -19.32
C SER A 436 32.18 -28.95 -19.54
N THR A 437 31.49 -29.45 -18.51
CA THR A 437 30.10 -29.86 -18.55
C THR A 437 29.40 -29.42 -17.26
N GLU A 438 28.20 -28.83 -17.38
CA GLU A 438 27.35 -28.44 -16.24
C GLU A 438 26.44 -29.62 -15.80
N ASP A 439 26.54 -30.77 -16.47
CA ASP A 439 25.75 -31.96 -16.13
C ASP A 439 26.29 -32.63 -14.86
N ILE A 440 25.46 -32.62 -13.81
CA ILE A 440 25.74 -33.15 -12.47
C ILE A 440 26.13 -34.64 -12.52
N ASN A 441 25.60 -35.41 -13.48
CA ASN A 441 25.88 -36.85 -13.58
C ASN A 441 27.29 -37.12 -14.10
N GLU A 442 27.77 -36.33 -15.06
CA GLU A 442 29.14 -36.45 -15.57
C GLU A 442 30.17 -35.99 -14.53
N LEU A 443 29.86 -34.93 -13.77
CA LEU A 443 30.70 -34.48 -12.65
C LEU A 443 30.85 -35.57 -11.59
N ARG A 444 29.76 -36.28 -11.25
CA ARG A 444 29.82 -37.43 -10.33
C ARG A 444 30.71 -38.55 -10.86
N LYS A 445 30.65 -38.84 -12.17
CA LYS A 445 31.50 -39.86 -12.81
C LYS A 445 32.97 -39.45 -12.79
N MET A 446 33.28 -38.21 -13.11
CA MET A 446 34.65 -37.65 -13.03
C MET A 446 35.22 -37.66 -11.61
N ILE A 447 34.41 -37.30 -10.61
CA ILE A 447 34.84 -37.35 -9.21
C ILE A 447 35.14 -38.79 -8.78
N ARG A 448 34.35 -39.77 -9.22
CA ARG A 448 34.59 -41.20 -8.93
C ARG A 448 35.90 -41.68 -9.56
N THR A 449 36.13 -41.43 -10.85
CA THR A 449 37.38 -41.83 -11.52
C THR A 449 38.60 -41.11 -10.94
N LEU A 450 38.47 -39.83 -10.57
CA LEU A 450 39.53 -39.10 -9.86
C LEU A 450 39.84 -39.71 -8.49
N ASN A 451 38.82 -40.03 -7.70
CA ASN A 451 39.02 -40.65 -6.39
C ASN A 451 39.65 -42.05 -6.50
N GLU A 452 39.25 -42.85 -7.50
CA GLU A 452 39.88 -44.13 -7.80
C GLU A 452 41.37 -43.95 -8.18
N THR A 453 41.68 -42.95 -8.99
CA THR A 453 43.05 -42.63 -9.40
C THR A 453 43.89 -42.14 -8.22
N ILE A 454 43.33 -41.29 -7.35
CA ILE A 454 43.99 -40.79 -6.13
C ILE A 454 44.27 -41.93 -5.17
N ASN A 455 43.31 -42.84 -4.96
CA ASN A 455 43.50 -44.02 -4.12
C ASN A 455 44.56 -44.96 -4.71
N GLY A 456 44.54 -45.18 -6.03
CA GLY A 456 45.58 -45.95 -6.72
C GLY A 456 46.97 -45.35 -6.53
N LYS A 457 47.12 -44.02 -6.66
CA LYS A 457 48.38 -43.33 -6.42
C LYS A 457 48.81 -43.36 -4.95
N ARG A 458 47.87 -43.21 -4.00
CA ARG A 458 48.17 -43.38 -2.57
C ARG A 458 48.71 -44.76 -2.25
N ASN A 459 48.09 -45.81 -2.80
CA ASN A 459 48.56 -47.18 -2.61
C ASN A 459 49.97 -47.37 -3.21
N LEU A 460 50.20 -46.87 -4.43
CA LEU A 460 51.51 -46.92 -5.06
C LEU A 460 52.59 -46.18 -4.24
N VAL A 461 52.26 -45.01 -3.69
CA VAL A 461 53.17 -44.24 -2.83
C VAL A 461 53.49 -45.00 -1.54
N ASN A 462 52.49 -45.64 -0.92
CA ASN A 462 52.70 -46.43 0.28
C ASN A 462 53.60 -47.65 0.01
N ASP A 463 53.42 -48.32 -1.12
CA ASP A 463 54.24 -49.47 -1.54
C ASP A 463 55.69 -49.05 -1.85
N LEU A 464 55.87 -47.93 -2.56
CA LEU A 464 57.20 -47.37 -2.83
C LEU A 464 57.89 -46.93 -1.54
N SER A 465 57.15 -46.32 -0.61
CA SER A 465 57.68 -45.92 0.69
C SER A 465 58.15 -47.13 1.51
N LYS A 466 57.41 -48.26 1.49
CA LYS A 466 57.85 -49.51 2.13
C LYS A 466 59.12 -50.06 1.50
N ARG A 467 59.17 -50.16 0.17
CA ARG A 467 60.39 -50.60 -0.54
C ARG A 467 61.60 -49.72 -0.26
N ASN A 468 61.40 -48.41 -0.14
CA ASN A 468 62.47 -47.47 0.17
C ASN A 468 62.99 -47.67 1.60
N ALA A 469 62.10 -47.96 2.56
CA ALA A 469 62.50 -48.33 3.91
C ALA A 469 63.29 -49.65 3.96
N GLU A 470 62.83 -50.69 3.27
CA GLU A 470 63.50 -51.99 3.20
C GLU A 470 64.89 -51.90 2.55
N THR A 471 65.01 -51.14 1.46
CA THR A 471 66.31 -50.94 0.77
C THR A 471 67.28 -50.13 1.63
N ASN A 472 66.81 -49.13 2.37
CA ASN A 472 67.65 -48.39 3.32
C ASN A 472 68.16 -49.27 4.47
N ILE A 473 67.34 -50.21 4.97
CA ILE A 473 67.79 -51.17 6.01
C ILE A 473 68.91 -52.05 5.46
N LYS A 474 68.71 -52.66 4.28
CA LYS A 474 69.72 -53.50 3.62
C LYS A 474 71.02 -52.74 3.33
N PHE A 475 70.91 -51.49 2.89
CA PHE A 475 72.08 -50.63 2.66
C PHE A 475 72.87 -50.39 3.94
N LYS A 476 72.18 -50.15 5.06
CA LYS A 476 72.81 -49.96 6.37
C LYS A 476 73.55 -51.23 6.82
N GLU A 477 72.92 -52.39 6.72
CA GLU A 477 73.53 -53.69 7.06
C GLU A 477 74.78 -53.98 6.23
N LEU A 478 74.70 -53.78 4.91
CA LEU A 478 75.85 -53.95 4.01
C LEU A 478 76.97 -52.96 4.32
N SER A 479 76.64 -51.70 4.62
CA SER A 479 77.62 -50.68 4.98
C SER A 479 78.34 -51.02 6.29
N ASP A 480 77.63 -51.55 7.29
CA ASP A 480 78.22 -51.96 8.56
C ASP A 480 79.08 -53.22 8.42
N GLN A 481 78.64 -54.19 7.60
CA GLN A 481 79.47 -55.35 7.24
C GLN A 481 80.76 -54.93 6.52
N PHE A 482 80.67 -53.98 5.58
CA PHE A 482 81.83 -53.45 4.87
C PHE A 482 82.80 -52.77 5.84
N LYS A 483 82.30 -51.91 6.74
CA LYS A 483 83.13 -51.28 7.78
C LYS A 483 83.81 -52.30 8.69
N SER A 484 83.10 -53.35 9.09
CA SER A 484 83.67 -54.44 9.90
C SER A 484 84.79 -55.18 9.17
N LYS A 485 84.57 -55.56 7.91
CA LYS A 485 85.60 -56.18 7.06
C LYS A 485 86.80 -55.26 6.84
N ASN A 486 86.57 -53.96 6.63
CA ASN A 486 87.65 -52.99 6.44
C ASN A 486 88.52 -52.86 7.70
N ARG A 487 87.90 -52.82 8.90
CA ARG A 487 88.65 -52.83 10.17
C ARG A 487 89.49 -54.08 10.37
N ASN A 488 88.94 -55.26 10.05
CA ASN A 488 89.70 -56.51 10.12
C ASN A 488 90.88 -56.52 9.14
N TYR A 489 90.68 -55.99 7.92
CA TYR A 489 91.75 -55.87 6.93
C TYR A 489 92.85 -54.90 7.40
N GLU A 490 92.48 -53.74 7.96
CA GLU A 490 93.43 -52.79 8.53
C GLU A 490 94.21 -53.39 9.70
N MET A 491 93.56 -54.15 10.59
CA MET A 491 94.25 -54.87 11.67
C MET A 491 95.23 -55.92 11.13
N MET A 492 94.83 -56.71 10.12
CA MET A 492 95.70 -57.70 9.49
C MET A 492 96.91 -57.04 8.82
N ARG A 493 96.70 -55.91 8.14
CA ARG A 493 97.75 -55.12 7.49
C ARG A 493 98.73 -54.56 8.51
N ALA A 494 98.24 -53.98 9.61
CA ALA A 494 99.08 -53.48 10.70
C ALA A 494 99.87 -54.61 11.38
N GLY A 495 99.25 -55.79 11.55
CA GLY A 495 99.93 -56.99 12.03
C GLY A 495 101.09 -57.41 11.13
N MET A 496 100.85 -57.51 9.81
CA MET A 496 101.91 -57.83 8.85
C MET A 496 103.01 -56.76 8.80
N GLU A 497 102.67 -55.46 8.88
CA GLU A 497 103.67 -54.39 8.98
C GLU A 497 104.53 -54.51 10.25
N SER A 498 103.93 -54.90 11.38
CA SER A 498 104.65 -55.17 12.62
C SER A 498 105.60 -56.36 12.50
N GLU A 499 105.15 -57.47 11.90
CA GLU A 499 105.99 -58.64 11.65
C GLU A 499 107.14 -58.32 10.68
N LEU A 500 106.87 -57.54 9.64
CA LEU A 500 107.86 -57.11 8.65
C LEU A 500 108.93 -56.21 9.32
N ASN A 501 108.51 -55.26 10.16
CA ASN A 501 109.42 -54.42 10.94
C ASN A 501 110.26 -55.24 11.94
N GLN A 502 109.69 -56.25 12.59
CA GLN A 502 110.45 -57.15 13.47
C GLN A 502 111.50 -57.95 12.68
N LEU A 503 111.13 -58.53 11.53
CA LEU A 503 112.07 -59.24 10.65
C LEU A 503 113.19 -58.30 10.15
N GLN A 504 112.84 -57.06 9.80
CA GLN A 504 113.83 -56.06 9.38
C GLN A 504 114.80 -55.71 10.52
N THR A 505 114.30 -55.62 11.75
CA THR A 505 115.13 -55.39 12.95
C THR A 505 116.06 -56.57 13.23
N VAL A 506 115.57 -57.81 13.09
CA VAL A 506 116.40 -59.02 13.23
C VAL A 506 117.49 -59.09 12.16
N ILE A 507 117.20 -58.70 10.92
CA ILE A 507 118.19 -58.63 9.84
C ILE A 507 119.27 -57.57 10.14
N ILE A 508 118.88 -56.41 10.69
CA ILE A 508 119.82 -55.36 11.12
C ILE A 508 120.68 -55.86 12.28
N CYS A 509 120.12 -56.53 13.30
CA CYS A 509 120.90 -57.10 14.40
C CYS A 509 121.85 -58.20 13.91
N SER A 510 121.41 -59.09 13.01
CA SER A 510 122.24 -60.14 12.43
C SER A 510 123.43 -59.59 11.64
N SER A 511 123.22 -58.50 10.89
CA SER A 511 124.28 -57.84 10.13
C SER A 511 125.28 -57.10 11.02
N SER A 512 124.84 -56.52 12.14
CA SER A 512 125.75 -55.94 13.14
C SER A 512 126.59 -56.96 13.91
N PHE A 513 126.17 -58.22 13.98
CA PHE A 513 126.94 -59.30 14.62
C PHE A 513 127.94 -59.99 13.68
N LEU A 514 127.82 -59.76 12.36
CA LEU A 514 128.72 -60.28 11.32
C LEU A 514 129.83 -59.30 10.94
N GLN A 515 129.81 -58.06 11.45
CA GLN A 515 130.94 -57.12 11.46
C GLN A 515 131.70 -57.25 12.77
#